data_AF-V5HDK5-F1
#
_entry.id   AF-V5HDK5-F1
#
_cell.length_a   1.000
_cell.length_b   1.000
_cell.length_c   1.000
_cell.angle_alpha   90.00
_cell.angle_beta   90.00
_cell.angle_gamma   90.00
#
_symmetry.space_group_name_H-M   'P 1'
#
loop_
_entity.id
_entity.type
_entity.pdbx_description
1 polymer ?
#
loop_
_entity_poly.entity_id
_entity_poly.type
_entity_poly.pdbx_seq_one_letter_code
_entity_poly.pdbx_strand_id
1 'polypeptide(L)'
;WRKQHRPHIDAVLFITTRHIRNVSMGEFENIKTSKQKDILTGVAGRIGAICLKDHFVAAVTDNGNFRGVTSAARQLSILMGSVEDGQGPPGNEFVRGSDGSTGCKYEDGYLMGKPNGKNKKTLSSCSAHSFIMGLRQHGPGCYDSTPPRELSDSEILE
;
A
#
# COMPACT_ATOMS: atom_id res chain seq x y z
N TRP A 1 18.16 32.01 -7.36
CA TRP A 1 18.30 30.60 -6.98
C TRP A 1 16.94 30.04 -6.55
N ARG A 2 16.21 29.36 -7.44
CA ARG A 2 14.94 28.69 -7.06
C ARG A 2 15.30 27.36 -6.41
N LYS A 3 15.35 27.30 -5.08
CA LYS A 3 15.32 26.02 -4.36
C LYS A 3 13.97 25.36 -4.66
N GLN A 4 13.95 24.42 -5.60
CA GLN A 4 12.81 23.52 -5.75
C GLN A 4 12.84 22.55 -4.57
N HIS A 5 12.23 22.93 -3.46
CA HIS A 5 11.84 21.97 -2.43
C HIS A 5 10.76 21.08 -3.02
N ARG A 6 11.16 19.95 -3.62
CA ARG A 6 10.21 18.89 -3.92
C ARG A 6 9.91 18.18 -2.59
N PRO A 7 8.66 18.12 -2.15
CA PRO A 7 8.32 17.34 -0.97
C PRO A 7 8.74 15.88 -1.21
N HIS A 8 9.37 15.28 -0.20
CA HIS A 8 9.64 13.84 -0.22
C HIS A 8 8.29 13.12 -0.21
N ILE A 9 8.06 12.23 -1.17
CA ILE A 9 6.83 11.46 -1.27
C ILE A 9 7.21 10.00 -1.09
N ASP A 10 6.77 9.42 0.02
CA ASP A 10 7.01 8.00 0.30
C ASP A 10 6.09 7.13 -0.54
N ALA A 11 4.79 7.46 -0.60
CA ALA A 11 3.79 6.69 -1.34
C ALA A 11 2.88 7.57 -2.20
N VAL A 12 2.47 7.09 -3.37
CA VAL A 12 1.38 7.70 -4.16
C VAL A 12 0.15 6.82 -4.10
N LEU A 13 -0.98 7.41 -3.69
CA LEU A 13 -2.30 6.78 -3.78
C LEU A 13 -3.13 7.46 -4.87
N PHE A 14 -3.42 6.75 -5.95
CA PHE A 14 -4.35 7.18 -6.99
C PHE A 14 -5.77 6.73 -6.65
N ILE A 15 -6.69 7.68 -6.54
CA ILE A 15 -8.10 7.42 -6.23
C ILE A 15 -8.93 7.76 -7.46
N THR A 16 -9.78 6.83 -7.89
CA THR A 16 -10.64 6.99 -9.06
C THR A 16 -12.07 6.55 -8.78
N THR A 17 -13.04 7.18 -9.44
CA THR A 17 -14.44 6.72 -9.45
C THR A 17 -14.68 5.64 -10.49
N ARG A 18 -13.71 5.39 -11.38
CA ARG A 18 -13.77 4.36 -12.42
C ARG A 18 -13.27 3.03 -11.87
N HIS A 19 -13.98 1.96 -12.19
CA HIS A 19 -13.58 0.61 -11.80
C HIS A 19 -12.21 0.24 -12.36
N ILE A 20 -11.30 -0.13 -11.47
CA ILE A 20 -10.04 -0.80 -11.83
C ILE A 20 -10.38 -2.25 -12.20
N ARG A 21 -9.84 -2.73 -13.32
CA ARG A 21 -10.13 -4.07 -13.85
C ARG A 21 -8.85 -4.85 -14.09
N ASN A 22 -8.88 -6.14 -13.78
CA ASN A 22 -7.89 -7.08 -14.26
C ASN A 22 -8.26 -7.48 -15.68
N VAL A 23 -7.42 -7.16 -16.65
CA VAL A 23 -7.63 -7.47 -18.07
C VAL A 23 -6.38 -8.12 -18.63
N SER A 24 -6.57 -9.17 -19.43
CA SER A 24 -5.46 -9.69 -20.24
C SER A 24 -5.26 -8.81 -21.49
N MET A 25 -4.04 -8.77 -22.04
CA MET A 25 -3.73 -7.98 -23.24
C MET A 25 -4.63 -8.32 -24.44
N GLY A 26 -5.15 -9.55 -24.55
CA GLY A 26 -6.05 -9.98 -25.62
C GLY A 26 -7.52 -9.58 -25.44
N GLU A 27 -7.93 -9.12 -24.25
CA GLU A 27 -9.32 -8.74 -23.93
C GLU A 27 -9.56 -7.23 -24.05
N PHE A 28 -8.52 -6.44 -24.28
CA PHE A 28 -8.60 -4.98 -24.41
C PHE A 28 -9.52 -4.52 -25.55
N GLU A 29 -9.65 -5.33 -26.61
CA GLU A 29 -10.53 -5.04 -27.74
C GLU A 29 -12.02 -5.34 -27.47
N ASN A 30 -12.32 -6.13 -26.43
CA ASN A 30 -13.68 -6.62 -26.12
C ASN A 30 -14.14 -6.32 -24.67
N ILE A 31 -13.78 -5.15 -24.14
CA ILE A 31 -14.06 -4.71 -22.75
C ILE A 31 -15.57 -4.73 -22.37
N LYS A 32 -16.47 -4.83 -23.34
CA LYS A 32 -17.93 -4.83 -23.12
C LYS A 32 -18.47 -6.11 -22.47
N THR A 33 -17.73 -7.22 -22.43
CA THR A 33 -18.22 -8.53 -21.92
C THR A 33 -17.60 -8.97 -20.58
N SER A 34 -16.89 -8.08 -19.88
CA SER A 34 -16.18 -8.42 -18.63
C SER A 34 -17.12 -8.83 -17.50
N LYS A 35 -16.73 -9.89 -16.77
CA LYS A 35 -17.48 -10.45 -15.64
C LYS A 35 -17.16 -9.64 -14.38
N GLN A 36 -18.10 -9.57 -13.44
CA GLN A 36 -17.92 -8.82 -12.18
C GLN A 36 -16.69 -9.25 -11.36
N LYS A 37 -16.21 -10.48 -11.56
CA LYS A 37 -14.97 -11.01 -10.96
C LYS A 37 -13.70 -10.27 -11.39
N ASP A 38 -13.75 -9.53 -12.49
CA ASP A 38 -12.59 -8.82 -13.05
C ASP A 38 -12.42 -7.44 -12.40
N ILE A 39 -13.41 -6.97 -11.63
CA ILE A 39 -13.35 -5.67 -10.94
C ILE A 39 -12.54 -5.81 -9.66
N LEU A 40 -11.45 -5.05 -9.60
CA LEU A 40 -10.57 -4.97 -8.43
C LEU A 40 -11.02 -3.85 -7.50
N THR A 41 -10.88 -4.06 -6.19
CA THR A 41 -11.08 -3.00 -5.19
C THR A 41 -9.89 -2.04 -5.11
N GLY A 42 -8.72 -2.50 -5.58
CA GLY A 42 -7.50 -1.72 -5.73
C GLY A 42 -6.35 -2.57 -6.23
N VAL A 43 -5.23 -1.92 -6.51
CA VAL A 43 -3.96 -2.54 -6.89
C VAL A 43 -2.82 -1.79 -6.21
N ALA A 44 -1.81 -2.53 -5.75
CA ALA A 44 -0.56 -1.98 -5.23
C ALA A 44 0.56 -2.36 -6.20
N GLY A 45 1.56 -1.49 -6.35
CA GLY A 45 2.68 -1.70 -7.26
C GLY A 45 3.44 -2.99 -6.93
N ARG A 46 3.75 -3.20 -5.65
CA ARG A 46 4.45 -4.39 -5.16
C ARG A 46 4.35 -4.51 -3.62
N ILE A 47 4.36 -5.75 -3.11
CA ILE A 47 4.45 -6.01 -1.66
C ILE A 47 5.76 -5.42 -1.13
N GLY A 48 5.68 -4.62 -0.07
CA GLY A 48 6.86 -4.05 0.58
C GLY A 48 7.57 -2.98 -0.24
N ALA A 49 6.86 -2.22 -1.09
CA ALA A 49 7.46 -1.24 -2.00
C ALA A 49 7.23 0.23 -1.66
N ILE A 50 6.75 0.55 -0.44
CA ILE A 50 6.41 1.94 -0.05
C ILE A 50 7.58 2.94 -0.08
N CYS A 51 8.82 2.53 -0.36
CA CYS A 51 9.93 3.44 -0.68
C CYS A 51 10.82 2.92 -1.80
N LEU A 52 10.32 1.95 -2.56
CA LEU A 52 11.03 1.47 -3.72
C LEU A 52 10.66 2.36 -4.89
N LYS A 53 11.66 3.07 -5.42
CA LYS A 53 11.51 3.93 -6.60
C LYS A 53 10.72 3.19 -7.70
N ASP A 54 9.79 3.89 -8.32
CA ASP A 54 8.89 3.40 -9.38
C ASP A 54 7.83 2.37 -8.94
N HIS A 55 7.84 1.91 -7.69
CA HIS A 55 6.92 0.90 -7.17
C HIS A 55 6.09 1.34 -5.95
N PHE A 56 6.33 2.55 -5.45
CA PHE A 56 5.67 3.15 -4.29
C PHE A 56 4.23 3.66 -4.56
N VAL A 57 3.52 2.99 -5.47
CA VAL A 57 2.24 3.44 -5.98
C VAL A 57 1.13 2.44 -5.66
N ALA A 58 -0.05 2.95 -5.33
CA ALA A 58 -1.27 2.19 -5.19
C ALA A 58 -2.42 2.91 -5.91
N ALA A 59 -3.40 2.16 -6.40
CA ALA A 59 -4.60 2.69 -7.01
C ALA A 59 -5.85 2.03 -6.43
N VAL A 60 -6.89 2.82 -6.17
CA VAL A 60 -8.16 2.34 -5.61
C VAL A 60 -9.36 2.97 -6.27
N THR A 61 -10.46 2.22 -6.28
CA THR A 61 -11.76 2.75 -6.69
C THR A 61 -12.52 3.25 -5.46
N ASP A 62 -12.94 4.51 -5.46
CA ASP A 62 -13.89 5.06 -4.47
C ASP A 62 -15.05 5.73 -5.19
N ASN A 63 -16.27 5.43 -4.76
CA ASN A 63 -17.49 5.93 -5.38
C ASN A 63 -17.97 7.26 -4.76
N GLY A 64 -17.11 7.96 -4.05
CA GLY A 64 -17.41 9.24 -3.37
C GLY A 64 -18.18 9.10 -2.05
N ASN A 65 -18.57 7.88 -1.65
CA ASN A 65 -19.23 7.60 -0.37
C ASN A 65 -18.25 7.03 0.68
N PHE A 66 -16.95 7.32 0.56
CA PHE A 66 -15.88 6.83 1.44
C PHE A 66 -15.79 5.30 1.55
N ARG A 67 -16.34 4.56 0.58
CA ARG A 67 -16.32 3.10 0.60
C ARG A 67 -14.93 2.56 0.24
N GLY A 68 -14.16 3.33 -0.53
CA GLY A 68 -12.80 3.00 -0.93
C GLY A 68 -11.76 3.16 0.18
N VAL A 69 -12.08 3.73 1.35
CA VAL A 69 -11.11 3.94 2.44
C VAL A 69 -10.49 2.63 2.93
N THR A 70 -11.32 1.59 3.12
CA THR A 70 -10.82 0.25 3.52
C THR A 70 -9.94 -0.35 2.41
N SER A 71 -10.31 -0.16 1.15
CA SER A 71 -9.51 -0.62 0.02
C SER A 71 -8.16 0.12 -0.07
N ALA A 72 -8.16 1.44 0.16
CA ALA A 72 -6.94 2.25 0.23
C ALA A 72 -6.01 1.77 1.34
N ALA A 73 -6.54 1.58 2.54
CA ALA A 73 -5.78 1.05 3.67
C ALA A 73 -5.21 -0.33 3.37
N ARG A 74 -5.96 -1.21 2.69
CA ARG A 74 -5.49 -2.55 2.27
C ARG A 74 -4.33 -2.43 1.26
N GLN A 75 -4.43 -1.57 0.24
CA GLN A 75 -3.34 -1.40 -0.74
C GLN A 75 -2.08 -0.78 -0.12
N LEU A 76 -2.25 0.20 0.79
CA LEU A 76 -1.12 0.76 1.54
C LEU A 76 -0.47 -0.29 2.45
N SER A 77 -1.27 -1.16 3.07
CA SER A 77 -0.75 -2.27 3.88
C SER A 77 0.13 -3.22 3.06
N ILE A 78 -0.26 -3.48 1.80
CA ILE A 78 0.56 -4.25 0.86
C ILE A 78 1.88 -3.54 0.57
N LEU A 79 1.85 -2.23 0.27
CA LEU A 79 3.08 -1.46 0.08
C LEU A 79 3.99 -1.47 1.31
N MET A 80 3.41 -1.55 2.51
CA MET A 80 4.14 -1.68 3.78
C MET A 80 4.70 -3.08 4.06
N GLY A 81 4.39 -4.07 3.21
CA GLY A 81 4.94 -5.43 3.32
C GLY A 81 3.96 -6.50 3.80
N SER A 82 2.69 -6.16 4.03
CA SER A 82 1.68 -7.15 4.41
C SER A 82 1.19 -7.99 3.23
N VAL A 83 0.87 -9.23 3.53
CA VAL A 83 0.12 -10.15 2.68
C VAL A 83 -1.31 -10.31 3.23
N GLU A 84 -2.16 -11.08 2.56
CA GLU A 84 -3.49 -11.37 3.13
C GLU A 84 -3.37 -12.25 4.38
N ASP A 85 -4.25 -12.06 5.35
CA ASP A 85 -4.29 -12.94 6.52
C ASP A 85 -4.51 -14.38 6.06
N GLY A 86 -3.70 -15.30 6.58
CA GLY A 86 -3.68 -16.72 6.20
C GLY A 86 -2.71 -17.07 5.08
N GLN A 87 -2.11 -16.08 4.41
CA GLN A 87 -1.11 -16.34 3.36
C GLN A 87 0.27 -16.67 3.95
N GLY A 88 1.01 -17.49 3.19
CA GLY A 88 2.41 -17.82 3.44
C GLY A 88 3.35 -16.63 3.30
N PRO A 89 4.65 -16.85 3.58
CA PRO A 89 5.67 -15.81 3.39
C PRO A 89 5.71 -15.32 1.95
N PRO A 90 5.80 -14.00 1.71
CA PRO A 90 6.10 -13.49 0.38
C PRO A 90 7.53 -13.92 -0.01
N GLY A 91 7.83 -13.89 -1.31
CA GLY A 91 9.20 -14.12 -1.79
C GLY A 91 10.20 -13.13 -1.15
N ASN A 92 11.45 -13.59 -0.97
CA ASN A 92 12.53 -12.79 -0.36
C ASN A 92 12.86 -11.51 -1.14
N GLU A 93 12.49 -11.47 -2.42
CA GLU A 93 12.58 -10.30 -3.27
C GLU A 93 11.58 -9.20 -2.88
N PHE A 94 10.51 -9.54 -2.15
CA PHE A 94 9.50 -8.59 -1.67
C PHE A 94 9.81 -8.13 -0.24
N VAL A 95 9.79 -9.07 0.72
CA VAL A 95 10.05 -8.79 2.14
C VAL A 95 10.90 -9.91 2.72
N ARG A 96 12.22 -9.68 2.79
CA ARG A 96 13.20 -10.66 3.26
C ARG A 96 12.92 -11.07 4.71
N GLY A 97 12.82 -12.38 4.94
CA GLY A 97 12.62 -12.95 6.27
C GLY A 97 11.20 -12.76 6.83
N SER A 98 10.23 -12.34 6.01
CA SER A 98 8.82 -12.33 6.41
C SER A 98 8.29 -13.76 6.47
N ASP A 99 7.58 -14.09 7.55
CA ASP A 99 6.84 -15.36 7.69
C ASP A 99 5.43 -15.31 7.07
N GLY A 100 5.09 -14.18 6.43
CA GLY A 100 3.75 -13.93 5.89
C GLY A 100 2.73 -13.66 6.99
N SER A 101 1.55 -14.26 6.87
CA SER A 101 0.44 -14.08 7.82
C SER A 101 -0.32 -15.37 8.12
N THR A 102 0.36 -16.52 8.05
CA THR A 102 -0.22 -17.85 8.31
C THR A 102 -0.82 -18.00 9.71
N GLY A 103 -0.31 -17.24 10.68
CA GLY A 103 -0.80 -17.22 12.07
C GLY A 103 -2.13 -16.48 12.27
N CYS A 104 -2.60 -15.71 11.29
CA CYS A 104 -3.85 -14.95 11.36
C CYS A 104 -4.85 -15.54 10.38
N LYS A 105 -6.07 -15.86 10.83
CA LYS A 105 -7.05 -16.51 9.96
C LYS A 105 -7.70 -15.46 9.06
N TYR A 106 -7.76 -15.77 7.75
CA TYR A 106 -8.48 -14.95 6.78
C TYR A 106 -9.92 -14.64 7.23
N GLU A 107 -10.61 -15.63 7.78
CA GLU A 107 -12.02 -15.55 8.20
C GLU A 107 -12.26 -14.61 9.40
N ASP A 108 -11.23 -14.25 10.17
CA ASP A 108 -11.37 -13.28 11.28
C ASP A 108 -11.70 -11.88 10.76
N GLY A 109 -11.50 -11.64 9.46
CA GLY A 109 -12.06 -10.50 8.75
C GLY A 109 -11.46 -9.17 9.15
N TYR A 110 -10.18 -9.17 9.56
CA TYR A 110 -9.35 -7.98 9.71
C TYR A 110 -9.13 -7.30 8.34
N LEU A 111 -8.45 -6.15 8.32
CA LEU A 111 -8.21 -5.37 7.11
C LEU A 111 -7.64 -6.19 5.94
N MET A 112 -6.69 -7.09 6.23
CA MET A 112 -6.04 -7.99 5.27
C MET A 112 -6.74 -9.35 5.14
N GLY A 113 -7.79 -9.59 5.91
CA GLY A 113 -8.60 -10.81 5.86
C GLY A 113 -9.83 -10.67 4.96
N LYS A 114 -10.87 -11.45 5.29
CA LYS A 114 -12.13 -11.52 4.55
C LYS A 114 -12.81 -10.15 4.43
N PRO A 115 -13.12 -9.69 3.20
CA PRO A 115 -13.88 -8.47 2.98
C PRO A 115 -15.19 -8.47 3.76
N ASN A 116 -15.59 -7.30 4.26
CA ASN A 116 -16.81 -7.11 5.05
C ASN A 116 -16.87 -7.87 6.39
N GLY A 117 -15.74 -8.36 6.89
CA GLY A 117 -15.62 -8.88 8.24
C GLY A 117 -15.92 -7.83 9.32
N LYS A 118 -16.19 -8.30 10.54
CA LYS A 118 -16.44 -7.43 11.70
C LYS A 118 -15.23 -6.55 12.04
N ASN A 119 -14.03 -7.04 11.74
CA ASN A 119 -12.75 -6.39 12.03
C ASN A 119 -12.14 -5.64 10.83
N LYS A 120 -12.91 -5.40 9.75
CA LYS A 120 -12.38 -4.88 8.48
C LYS A 120 -11.69 -3.51 8.55
N LYS A 121 -11.82 -2.80 9.67
CA LYS A 121 -11.21 -1.49 9.94
C LYS A 121 -10.02 -1.57 10.90
N THR A 122 -9.63 -2.77 11.33
CA THR A 122 -8.53 -3.02 12.27
C THR A 122 -7.50 -3.95 11.65
N LEU A 123 -6.26 -3.84 12.13
CA LEU A 123 -5.15 -4.68 11.70
C LEU A 123 -5.11 -5.97 12.53
N SER A 124 -4.73 -7.07 11.89
CA SER A 124 -4.32 -8.28 12.60
C SER A 124 -2.93 -8.09 13.22
N SER A 125 -2.56 -8.93 14.19
CA SER A 125 -1.18 -8.96 14.70
C SER A 125 -0.16 -9.28 13.62
N CYS A 126 -0.53 -10.11 12.64
CA CYS A 126 0.31 -10.44 11.49
C CYS A 126 0.57 -9.22 10.61
N SER A 127 -0.46 -8.42 10.31
CA SER A 127 -0.30 -7.19 9.54
C SER A 127 0.67 -6.21 10.23
N ALA A 128 0.56 -6.04 11.55
CA ALA A 128 1.47 -5.18 12.31
C ALA A 128 2.92 -5.70 12.27
N HIS A 129 3.11 -7.02 12.39
CA HIS A 129 4.43 -7.63 12.26
C HIS A 129 5.02 -7.44 10.85
N SER A 130 4.23 -7.68 9.81
CA SER A 130 4.63 -7.50 8.41
C SER A 130 5.04 -6.06 8.12
N PHE A 131 4.36 -5.06 8.70
CA PHE A 131 4.78 -3.66 8.58
C PHE A 131 6.18 -3.46 9.16
N ILE A 132 6.45 -3.97 10.36
CA ILE A 132 7.78 -3.86 10.98
C ILE A 132 8.86 -4.48 10.07
N MET A 133 8.56 -5.63 9.45
CA MET A 133 9.51 -6.29 8.54
C MET A 133 9.74 -5.48 7.26
N GLY A 134 8.69 -4.96 6.64
CA GLY A 134 8.81 -4.08 5.47
C GLY A 134 9.56 -2.78 5.79
N LEU A 135 9.25 -2.16 6.94
CA LEU A 135 9.92 -0.94 7.41
C LEU A 135 11.43 -1.19 7.60
N ARG A 136 11.78 -2.29 8.27
CA ARG A 136 13.18 -2.65 8.56
C ARG A 136 13.99 -2.95 7.29
N GLN A 137 13.36 -3.52 6.25
CA GLN A 137 14.05 -3.85 5.01
C GLN A 137 14.59 -2.61 4.30
N HIS A 138 13.85 -1.49 4.31
CA HIS A 138 14.26 -0.27 3.60
C HIS A 138 15.17 0.65 4.42
N GLY A 139 15.15 0.53 5.74
CA GLY A 139 16.09 1.22 6.63
C GLY A 139 15.82 2.72 6.82
N PRO A 140 16.71 3.42 7.55
CA PRO A 140 16.61 4.86 7.80
C PRO A 140 16.79 5.64 6.48
N GLY A 141 15.79 6.44 6.11
CA GLY A 141 15.70 7.18 4.85
C GLY A 141 14.43 6.89 4.04
N CYS A 142 13.80 5.74 4.26
CA CYS A 142 12.48 5.44 3.71
C CYS A 142 11.33 6.10 4.50
N TYR A 143 11.49 6.21 5.83
CA TYR A 143 10.49 6.84 6.72
C TYR A 143 11.09 7.94 7.58
N ASP A 144 12.40 8.17 7.47
CA ASP A 144 13.10 9.11 8.33
C ASP A 144 12.86 10.52 7.81
N SER A 145 11.89 11.15 8.46
CA SER A 145 11.34 12.47 8.12
C SER A 145 12.12 13.56 8.84
N THR A 146 13.45 13.57 8.75
CA THR A 146 14.17 14.82 9.04
C THR A 146 14.10 15.69 7.79
N PRO A 147 13.15 16.66 7.67
CA PRO A 147 13.42 17.80 6.81
C PRO A 147 14.71 18.44 7.34
N PRO A 148 15.58 18.97 6.46
CA PRO A 148 16.70 19.80 6.92
C PRO A 148 16.16 20.85 7.89
N ARG A 149 16.82 21.05 9.04
CA ARG A 149 16.50 22.17 9.93
C ARG A 149 16.68 23.45 9.12
N GLU A 150 15.58 24.07 8.69
CA GLU A 150 15.63 25.39 8.10
C GLU A 150 15.93 26.37 9.23
N LEU A 151 17.19 26.80 9.30
CA LEU A 151 17.58 27.92 10.16
C LEU A 151 16.80 29.15 9.70
N SER A 152 16.17 29.83 10.65
CA SER A 152 15.53 31.12 10.43
C SER A 152 16.56 32.18 10.01
N ASP A 153 16.15 33.23 9.30
CA ASP A 153 17.06 34.32 8.89
C ASP A 153 17.77 34.98 10.08
N SER A 154 17.19 34.92 11.29
CA SER A 154 17.81 35.34 12.54
C SER A 154 18.94 34.42 13.04
N GLU A 155 18.95 33.15 12.66
CA GLU A 155 20.00 32.18 13.00
C GLU A 155 21.14 32.16 11.96
N ILE A 156 21.03 32.93 10.85
CA ILE A 156 22.02 32.99 9.76
C ILE A 156 22.95 34.21 9.86
N LEU A 157 22.66 35.16 10.77
CA LEU A 157 23.38 36.43 10.90
C LEU A 157 24.25 36.58 12.17
N GLU A 158 24.62 35.47 12.82
CA GLU A 158 25.76 35.41 13.75
C GLU A 158 26.91 34.58 13.15
#